data_AF-A0A1J3HZT9-F1
#
_entry.id   AF-A0A1J3HZT9-F1
#
_cell.length_a   1.000
_cell.length_b   1.000
_cell.length_c   1.000
_cell.angle_alpha   90.00
_cell.angle_beta   90.00
_cell.angle_gamma   90.00
#
_symmetry.space_group_name_H-M   'P 1'
#
loop_
_entity.id
_entity.type
_entity.pdbx_description
1 polymer ?
#
loop_
_entity_poly.entity_id
_entity_poly.type
_entity_poly.pdbx_seq_one_letter_code
_entity_poly.pdbx_strand_id
1 'polypeptide(L)'
;FADLTGEEFSSTWASCHKGELKGDGDEYCPSAVNCPALPTADANAFNWTTSGAVTGVKNQEQCGSCWAFSTTGSLEGLYYLNHSILLSFSEQQLVDCDTTCEGCDGCWPSTAMAYTAANGIELEAVYPYNGEGGSCKYQKLAT
;
A
#
# COMPACT_ATOMS: atom_id res chain seq x y z
N PHE A 1 -0.30 -2.33 23.00
CA PHE A 1 -0.39 -0.86 23.05
C PHE A 1 -0.95 -0.32 24.37
N ALA A 2 -1.74 -1.07 25.16
CA ALA A 2 -2.18 -0.59 26.49
C ALA A 2 -1.02 -0.39 27.50
N ASP A 3 0.14 -0.95 27.16
CA ASP A 3 1.42 -0.90 27.86
C ASP A 3 2.33 0.25 27.40
N LEU A 4 1.91 1.04 26.41
CA LEU A 4 2.72 2.10 25.82
C LEU A 4 2.11 3.48 26.08
N THR A 5 2.97 4.47 26.20
CA THR A 5 2.58 5.88 26.06
C THR A 5 2.20 6.20 24.61
N GLY A 6 1.45 7.28 24.40
CA GLY A 6 1.11 7.74 23.06
C GLY A 6 2.34 8.10 22.22
N GLU A 7 3.42 8.57 22.86
CA GLU A 7 4.67 8.92 22.19
C GLU A 7 5.44 7.67 21.72
N GLU A 8 5.57 6.66 22.58
CA GLU A 8 6.17 5.36 22.21
C GLU A 8 5.39 4.71 21.07
N PHE A 9 4.06 4.74 21.13
CA PHE A 9 3.22 4.21 20.07
C PHE A 9 3.43 4.96 18.75
N SER A 10 3.36 6.29 18.79
CA SER A 10 3.46 7.13 17.58
C SER A 10 4.84 7.02 16.91
N SER A 11 5.90 6.98 17.71
CA SER A 11 7.29 6.86 17.24
C SER A 11 7.67 5.48 16.70
N THR A 12 6.80 4.48 16.86
CA THR A 12 7.05 3.11 16.42
C THR A 12 6.06 2.62 15.35
N TRP A 13 4.76 2.87 15.50
CA TRP A 13 3.71 2.37 14.59
C TRP A 13 3.08 3.44 13.71
N ALA A 14 3.17 4.73 14.07
CA ALA A 14 2.59 5.83 13.29
C ALA A 14 3.64 6.60 12.47
N SER A 15 4.87 6.09 12.39
CA SER A 15 6.04 6.79 11.83
C SER A 15 6.19 6.60 10.31
N CYS A 16 5.09 6.50 9.58
CA CYS A 16 5.10 6.14 8.16
C CYS A 16 5.71 7.19 7.22
N HIS A 17 6.09 8.34 7.75
CA HIS A 17 6.69 9.42 7.00
C HIS A 17 7.67 10.19 7.87
N LYS A 18 8.96 10.13 7.55
CA LYS A 18 9.98 11.04 8.09
C LYS A 18 10.19 12.19 7.11
N GLY A 19 9.26 13.15 7.07
CA GLY A 19 9.37 14.32 6.19
C GLY A 19 8.16 15.25 6.23
N GLU A 20 8.32 16.48 5.73
CA GLU A 20 7.16 17.32 5.41
C GLU A 20 6.35 16.63 4.32
N LEU A 21 5.03 16.62 4.49
CA LEU A 21 4.11 16.24 3.44
C LEU A 21 4.30 17.21 2.26
N LYS A 22 5.25 16.94 1.36
CA LYS A 22 5.24 17.58 0.04
C LYS A 22 4.01 17.00 -0.64
N GLY A 23 2.92 17.76 -0.58
CA GLY A 23 1.72 17.42 -1.32
C GLY A 23 2.13 17.33 -2.78
N ASP A 24 2.13 16.12 -3.33
CA ASP A 24 2.12 15.88 -4.77
C ASP A 24 0.74 16.34 -5.25
N GLY A 25 0.47 17.64 -5.19
CA GLY A 25 -0.85 18.21 -5.42
C GLY A 25 -1.32 17.82 -6.81
N ASP A 26 -2.49 17.17 -6.90
CA ASP A 26 -3.26 16.81 -8.11
C ASP A 26 -2.50 16.21 -9.32
N GLU A 27 -1.17 16.03 -9.27
CA GLU A 27 -0.32 15.74 -10.42
C GLU A 27 -0.51 14.30 -10.90
N TYR A 28 -0.86 13.39 -9.97
CA TYR A 28 -1.07 11.98 -10.28
C TYR A 28 -2.54 11.60 -10.51
N CYS A 29 -3.48 12.43 -10.06
CA CYS A 29 -4.89 12.27 -10.36
C CYS A 29 -5.36 13.48 -11.16
N PRO A 30 -5.00 13.59 -12.45
CA PRO A 30 -5.58 14.63 -13.29
C PRO A 30 -7.09 14.47 -13.20
N SER A 31 -7.76 15.59 -12.94
CA SER A 31 -9.21 15.73 -12.80
C SER A 31 -9.95 15.33 -14.09
N ALA A 32 -9.85 14.06 -14.50
CA ALA A 32 -10.38 13.52 -15.76
C ALA A 32 -10.23 11.99 -15.93
N VAL A 33 -9.89 11.18 -14.92
CA VAL A 33 -10.16 9.73 -15.06
C VAL A 33 -11.67 9.57 -14.88
N ASN A 34 -12.34 9.06 -15.92
CA ASN A 34 -13.78 8.82 -15.94
C ASN A 34 -14.12 7.67 -14.98
N CYS A 35 -13.97 7.92 -13.67
CA CYS A 35 -14.24 6.95 -12.63
C CYS A 35 -15.73 6.65 -12.69
N PRO A 36 -16.12 5.39 -12.90
CA PRO A 36 -17.52 5.03 -12.87
C PRO A 36 -18.08 5.44 -11.50
N ALA A 37 -19.24 6.09 -11.51
CA ALA A 37 -19.95 6.37 -10.28
C ALA A 37 -20.15 5.05 -9.54
N LEU A 38 -19.59 4.95 -8.34
CA LEU A 38 -19.83 3.78 -7.50
C LEU A 38 -21.33 3.73 -7.19
N PRO A 39 -21.94 2.53 -7.07
CA PRO A 39 -23.34 2.37 -6.69
C PRO A 39 -23.53 2.70 -5.20
N THR A 40 -23.32 3.95 -4.82
CA THR A 40 -23.39 4.45 -3.43
C THR A 40 -24.75 5.05 -3.14
N ALA A 41 -25.83 4.38 -3.55
CA ALA A 41 -27.19 4.83 -3.27
C ALA A 41 -27.43 5.02 -1.75
N ASP A 42 -26.68 4.28 -0.93
CA ASP A 42 -26.46 4.59 0.48
C ASP A 42 -24.97 4.40 0.83
N ALA A 43 -24.21 5.50 0.78
CA ALA A 43 -22.79 5.49 1.16
C ALA A 43 -22.55 5.02 2.60
N ASN A 44 -23.55 5.11 3.49
CA ASN A 44 -23.42 4.63 4.87
C ASN A 44 -23.50 3.09 4.97
N ALA A 45 -24.09 2.43 3.99
CA ALA A 45 -24.22 0.98 3.93
C ALA A 45 -23.10 0.31 3.12
N PHE A 46 -22.24 1.09 2.48
CA PHE A 46 -21.23 0.57 1.57
C PHE A 46 -19.97 0.08 2.31
N ASN A 47 -19.59 -1.18 2.08
CA ASN A 47 -18.40 -1.78 2.69
C ASN A 47 -17.72 -2.76 1.72
N TRP A 48 -16.49 -2.45 1.30
CA TRP A 48 -15.69 -3.31 0.42
C TRP A 48 -15.35 -4.66 1.05
N THR A 49 -15.24 -4.73 2.38
CA THR A 49 -14.94 -5.97 3.12
C THR A 49 -16.07 -6.98 2.93
N THR A 50 -17.32 -6.55 3.13
CA THR A 50 -18.50 -7.41 2.90
C THR A 50 -18.76 -7.68 1.42
N SER A 51 -18.15 -6.88 0.54
CA SER A 51 -18.18 -7.08 -0.92
C SER A 51 -17.10 -8.04 -1.42
N GLY A 52 -16.22 -8.53 -0.54
CA GLY A 52 -15.15 -9.49 -0.86
C GLY A 52 -13.88 -8.87 -1.44
N ALA A 53 -13.76 -7.53 -1.46
CA ALA A 53 -12.67 -6.80 -2.11
C ALA A 53 -11.53 -6.41 -1.15
N VAL A 54 -11.45 -7.01 0.04
CA VAL A 54 -10.46 -6.67 1.08
C VAL A 54 -9.88 -7.96 1.65
N THR A 55 -8.55 -8.05 1.68
CA THR A 55 -7.85 -9.19 2.30
C THR A 55 -7.97 -9.19 3.82
N GLY A 56 -7.41 -10.20 4.48
CA GLY A 56 -7.26 -10.18 5.93
C GLY A 56 -6.42 -8.97 6.39
N VAL A 57 -6.70 -8.49 7.61
CA VAL A 57 -5.91 -7.44 8.26
C VAL A 57 -4.47 -7.92 8.43
N LYS A 58 -3.50 -7.09 8.06
CA LYS A 58 -2.06 -7.37 8.14
C LYS A 58 -1.38 -6.56 9.26
N ASN A 59 -0.14 -6.89 9.59
CA ASN A 59 0.67 -6.19 10.60
C ASN A 59 1.95 -5.62 9.96
N GLN A 60 2.14 -4.31 10.05
CA GLN A 60 3.35 -3.64 9.55
C GLN A 60 4.56 -3.79 10.47
N GLU A 61 4.38 -4.37 11.67
CA GLU A 61 5.39 -4.44 12.72
C GLU A 61 5.91 -3.04 13.12
N GLN A 62 7.18 -2.89 13.45
CA GLN A 62 7.80 -1.61 13.84
C GLN A 62 8.44 -0.86 12.67
N CYS A 63 8.07 -1.20 11.43
CA CYS A 63 8.53 -0.54 10.22
C CYS A 63 7.55 0.57 9.82
N GLY A 64 8.07 1.73 9.41
CA GLY A 64 7.29 2.84 8.84
C GLY A 64 6.79 2.56 7.42
N SER A 65 6.35 1.33 7.14
CA SER A 65 5.94 0.83 5.83
C SER A 65 4.44 0.96 5.55
N CYS A 66 3.66 1.68 6.36
CA CYS A 66 2.21 1.74 6.13
C CYS A 66 1.83 2.34 4.76
N TRP A 67 2.74 3.08 4.13
CA TRP A 67 2.62 3.50 2.74
C TRP A 67 2.54 2.32 1.77
N ALA A 68 3.33 1.26 1.99
CA ALA A 68 3.32 0.03 1.21
C ALA A 68 2.01 -0.72 1.45
N PHE A 69 1.58 -0.89 2.71
CA PHE A 69 0.30 -1.53 3.05
C PHE A 69 -0.92 -0.78 2.49
N SER A 70 -0.90 0.55 2.51
CA SER A 70 -1.95 1.38 1.90
C SER A 70 -2.01 1.19 0.39
N THR A 71 -0.84 1.10 -0.25
CA THR A 71 -0.71 0.86 -1.68
C THR A 71 -1.20 -0.52 -2.08
N THR A 72 -0.69 -1.58 -1.45
CA THR A 72 -1.09 -2.96 -1.73
C THR A 72 -2.57 -3.17 -1.47
N GLY A 73 -3.12 -2.72 -0.33
CA GLY A 73 -4.56 -2.84 -0.04
C GLY A 73 -5.45 -2.18 -1.09
N SER A 74 -5.04 -1.02 -1.62
CA SER A 74 -5.74 -0.35 -2.72
C SER A 74 -5.65 -1.15 -4.04
N LEU A 75 -4.48 -1.71 -4.35
CA LEU A 75 -4.25 -2.52 -5.55
C LEU A 75 -4.99 -3.86 -5.50
N GLU A 76 -5.01 -4.53 -4.34
CA GLU A 76 -5.73 -5.78 -4.11
C GLU A 76 -7.23 -5.59 -4.37
N GLY A 77 -7.82 -4.52 -3.83
CA GLY A 77 -9.22 -4.15 -4.08
C GLY A 77 -9.49 -3.84 -5.56
N LEU A 78 -8.63 -3.03 -6.21
CA LEU A 78 -8.75 -2.74 -7.63
C LEU A 78 -8.66 -4.01 -8.50
N TYR A 79 -7.73 -4.91 -8.18
CA TYR A 79 -7.57 -6.17 -8.88
C TYR A 79 -8.82 -7.05 -8.74
N TYR A 80 -9.38 -7.14 -7.52
CA TYR A 80 -10.64 -7.85 -7.28
C TYR A 80 -11.79 -7.28 -8.11
N LEU A 81 -11.92 -5.96 -8.23
CA LEU A 81 -13.00 -5.34 -9.02
C LEU A 81 -12.90 -5.66 -10.51
N ASN A 82 -11.69 -5.80 -11.03
CA ASN A 82 -11.47 -6.09 -12.45
C ASN A 82 -11.52 -7.59 -12.77
N HIS A 83 -11.15 -8.45 -11.82
CA HIS A 83 -10.94 -9.88 -12.08
C HIS A 83 -11.82 -10.83 -11.25
N SER A 84 -12.54 -10.31 -10.25
CA SER A 84 -13.31 -11.10 -9.27
C SER A 84 -12.45 -12.15 -8.53
N ILE A 85 -11.15 -11.89 -8.40
CA ILE A 85 -10.19 -12.75 -7.68
C ILE A 85 -9.49 -11.86 -6.65
N LEU A 86 -9.59 -12.25 -5.38
CA LEU A 86 -8.90 -11.54 -4.30
C LEU A 86 -7.50 -12.15 -4.15
N LEU A 87 -6.48 -11.35 -4.46
CA LEU A 87 -5.08 -11.71 -4.28
C LEU A 87 -4.49 -10.88 -3.14
N SER A 88 -3.40 -11.36 -2.57
CA SER A 88 -2.60 -10.59 -1.63
C SER A 88 -1.26 -10.23 -2.25
N PHE A 89 -0.96 -8.93 -2.33
CA PHE A 89 0.25 -8.39 -2.95
C PHE A 89 1.33 -8.09 -1.92
N SER A 90 2.59 -8.18 -2.35
CA SER A 90 3.76 -8.05 -1.49
C SER A 90 4.05 -6.61 -1.09
N GLU A 91 3.84 -6.27 0.17
CA GLU A 91 4.36 -5.03 0.74
C GLU A 91 5.88 -4.99 0.73
N GLN A 92 6.52 -6.14 0.95
CA GLN A 92 7.98 -6.22 1.06
C GLN A 92 8.69 -5.86 -0.24
N GLN A 93 8.11 -6.20 -1.41
CA GLN A 93 8.68 -5.75 -2.67
C GLN A 93 8.74 -4.23 -2.75
N LEU A 94 7.70 -3.53 -2.28
CA LEU A 94 7.72 -2.07 -2.26
C LEU A 94 8.81 -1.57 -1.31
N VAL A 95 8.86 -2.11 -0.08
CA VAL A 95 9.86 -1.74 0.93
C VAL A 95 11.30 -1.94 0.44
N ASP A 96 11.58 -3.04 -0.26
CA ASP A 96 12.94 -3.40 -0.67
C ASP A 96 13.36 -2.81 -2.03
N CYS A 97 12.41 -2.57 -2.95
CA CYS A 97 12.70 -2.31 -4.36
C CYS A 97 12.29 -0.93 -4.87
N ASP A 98 11.36 -0.23 -4.20
CA ASP A 98 11.01 1.12 -4.62
C ASP A 98 12.09 2.11 -4.17
N THR A 99 13.05 2.36 -5.06
CA THR A 99 14.17 3.28 -4.79
C THR A 99 13.75 4.76 -4.77
N THR A 100 12.48 5.07 -5.05
CA THR A 100 11.92 6.43 -4.88
C THR A 100 11.34 6.64 -3.47
N CYS A 101 11.29 5.57 -2.68
CA CYS A 101 10.87 5.52 -1.29
C CYS A 101 12.05 5.23 -0.35
N GLU A 102 11.85 5.48 0.94
CA GLU A 102 12.88 5.28 1.97
C GLU A 102 12.59 4.01 2.81
N GLY A 103 11.97 2.98 2.22
CA GLY A 103 11.67 1.71 2.90
C GLY A 103 10.88 1.90 4.20
N CYS A 104 11.47 1.52 5.34
CA CYS A 104 10.88 1.69 6.68
C CYS A 104 10.90 3.13 7.21
N ASP A 105 11.57 4.06 6.54
CA ASP A 105 11.58 5.49 6.89
C ASP A 105 10.46 6.28 6.20
N GLY A 106 9.71 5.63 5.30
CA GLY A 106 8.44 6.10 4.78
C GLY A 106 8.41 6.39 3.29
N CYS A 107 7.20 6.63 2.79
CA CYS A 107 6.95 7.06 1.42
C CYS A 107 5.52 7.60 1.26
N TRP A 108 5.20 8.04 0.06
CA TRP A 108 3.83 8.33 -0.37
C TRP A 108 3.22 7.15 -1.12
N PRO A 109 1.96 6.77 -0.83
CA PRO A 109 1.27 5.73 -1.58
C PRO A 109 1.14 6.03 -3.08
N SER A 110 0.97 7.30 -3.48
CA SER A 110 0.94 7.73 -4.89
C SER A 110 2.23 7.37 -5.63
N THR A 111 3.38 7.65 -5.02
CA THR A 111 4.71 7.29 -5.52
C THR A 111 4.85 5.79 -5.69
N ALA A 112 4.46 5.02 -4.67
CA ALA A 112 4.50 3.57 -4.70
C ALA A 112 3.56 2.98 -5.78
N MET A 113 2.38 3.57 -5.98
CA MET A 113 1.49 3.19 -7.08
C MET A 113 2.17 3.40 -8.44
N ALA A 114 2.90 4.50 -8.63
CA ALA A 114 3.67 4.73 -9.86
C ALA A 114 4.75 3.67 -10.08
N TYR A 115 5.45 3.26 -9.02
CA TYR A 115 6.38 2.13 -9.09
C TYR A 115 5.68 0.84 -9.55
N THR A 116 4.52 0.49 -8.98
CA THR A 116 3.78 -0.73 -9.36
C THR A 116 3.26 -0.68 -10.80
N ALA A 117 2.88 0.50 -11.30
CA ALA A 117 2.47 0.66 -12.69
C ALA A 117 3.64 0.39 -13.67
N ALA A 118 4.87 0.75 -13.29
CA ALA A 118 6.05 0.57 -14.13
C ALA A 118 6.70 -0.83 -14.01
N ASN A 119 6.58 -1.47 -12.84
CA ASN A 119 7.32 -2.69 -12.51
C ASN A 119 6.42 -3.91 -12.25
N GLY A 120 5.13 -3.73 -12.02
CA GLY A 120 4.27 -4.76 -11.46
C GLY A 120 4.54 -4.99 -9.97
N ILE A 121 3.86 -5.98 -9.40
CA ILE A 121 3.99 -6.37 -8.01
C ILE A 121 3.77 -7.87 -7.86
N GLU A 122 4.60 -8.50 -7.02
CA GLU A 122 4.55 -9.91 -6.68
C GLU A 122 3.44 -10.20 -5.66
N LEU A 123 3.09 -11.48 -5.54
CA LEU A 123 2.22 -11.95 -4.47
C LEU A 123 2.96 -11.96 -3.13
N GLU A 124 2.24 -11.71 -2.05
CA GLU A 124 2.76 -11.82 -0.68
C GLU A 124 3.32 -13.22 -0.40
N ALA A 125 2.71 -14.27 -0.99
CA ALA A 125 3.21 -15.64 -0.86
C ALA A 125 4.57 -15.89 -1.56
N VAL A 126 4.94 -15.06 -2.54
CA VAL A 126 6.19 -15.17 -3.31
C VAL A 126 7.27 -14.29 -2.69
N TYR A 127 6.89 -13.11 -2.19
CA TYR A 127 7.79 -12.17 -1.54
C TYR A 127 7.21 -11.73 -0.18
N PRO A 128 7.37 -12.56 0.88
CA PRO A 128 6.73 -12.33 2.16
C PRO A 128 7.28 -11.12 2.92
N TYR A 129 6.40 -10.47 3.68
CA TYR A 129 6.74 -9.39 4.60
C TYR A 129 7.60 -9.85 5.76
N ASN A 130 8.63 -9.05 6.09
CA ASN A 130 9.55 -9.30 7.20
C ASN A 130 9.71 -8.13 8.16
N GLY A 131 9.08 -6.98 7.90
CA GLY A 131 9.12 -5.83 8.81
C GLY A 131 10.43 -5.05 8.81
N GLU A 132 11.32 -5.27 7.86
CA GLU A 132 12.63 -4.62 7.79
C GLU A 132 12.95 -4.21 6.36
N GLY A 133 13.77 -3.15 6.20
CA GLY A 133 14.32 -2.78 4.90
C GLY A 133 15.41 -3.75 4.46
N GLY A 134 15.32 -4.28 3.24
CA GLY A 134 16.27 -5.22 2.69
C GLY A 134 16.76 -4.86 1.29
N SER A 135 17.63 -5.71 0.74
CA SER A 135 18.01 -5.62 -0.67
C SER A 135 16.87 -6.14 -1.55
N CYS A 136 16.55 -5.41 -2.63
CA CYS A 136 15.58 -5.85 -3.62
C CYS A 136 15.89 -7.24 -4.19
N LYS A 137 14.97 -8.19 -3.99
CA LYS A 137 15.04 -9.56 -4.54
C LYS A 137 14.18 -9.74 -5.79
N TYR A 138 13.33 -8.75 -6.09
CA TYR A 138 12.48 -8.78 -7.27
C TYR A 138 13.34 -8.72 -8.53
N GLN A 139 13.11 -9.64 -9.45
CA GLN A 139 13.75 -9.66 -10.74
C GLN A 139 12.68 -9.47 -11.80
N LYS A 140 12.67 -8.27 -12.41
CA LYS A 140 11.83 -8.02 -13.57
C LYS A 140 12.22 -9.00 -14.67
N LEU A 141 11.28 -9.87 -15.06
CA LEU A 141 11.51 -10.77 -16.18
C LEU A 141 11.83 -9.92 -17.41
N ALA A 142 12.96 -10.19 -18.04
CA ALA A 142 13.34 -9.54 -19.29
C ALA A 142 12.30 -9.95 -20.36
N THR A 143 11.49 -8.99 -20.78
CA THR A 143 10.56 -9.11 -21.92
C THR A 143 11.30 -9.02 -23.24
#